data_AF-A0A953Q067-F1
#
_entry.id   AF-A0A953Q067-F1
#
_cell.length_a   1.000
_cell.length_b   1.000
_cell.length_c   1.000
_cell.angle_alpha   90.00
_cell.angle_beta   90.00
_cell.angle_gamma   90.00
#
_symmetry.space_group_name_H-M   'P 1'
#
loop_
_entity.id
_entity.type
_entity.pdbx_description
1 polymer ?
#
loop_
_entity_poly.entity_id
_entity_poly.type
_entity_poly.pdbx_seq_one_letter_code
_entity_poly.pdbx_strand_id
1 'polypeptide(L)' 'MAVVPEVWLIDSQAKTVEVLKLQGKNYFVDATLAGDQVLASSLFPGWQIVPHRRVRFSRAVLKTPYEKMQP' A
#
# COMPACT_ATOMS: atom_id res chain seq x y z
N MET A 1 10.89 -6.43 17.02
CA MET A 1 10.87 -6.50 15.54
C MET A 1 9.43 -6.26 15.10
N ALA A 2 9.18 -5.33 14.19
CA ALA A 2 7.84 -5.11 13.66
C ALA A 2 7.53 -6.20 12.63
N VAL A 3 6.39 -6.88 12.80
CA VAL A 3 5.89 -7.87 11.83
C VAL A 3 4.97 -7.13 10.87
N VAL A 4 5.29 -7.15 9.59
CA VAL A 4 4.50 -6.48 8.55
C VAL A 4 3.56 -7.53 7.92
N PRO A 5 2.23 -7.41 8.08
CA PRO A 5 1.31 -8.45 7.62
C PRO A 5 1.19 -8.48 6.08
N GLU A 6 1.42 -7.36 5.42
CA GLU A 6 1.25 -7.18 3.97
C GLU A 6 2.32 -6.24 3.40
N VAL A 7 2.93 -6.63 2.28
CA VAL A 7 3.95 -5.86 1.55
C VAL A 7 3.52 -5.73 0.10
N TRP A 8 3.62 -4.51 -0.46
CA TRP A 8 3.37 -4.26 -1.88
C TRP A 8 4.69 -3.98 -2.59
N LEU A 9 5.07 -4.84 -3.53
CA LEU A 9 6.23 -4.64 -4.39
C LEU A 9 5.77 -3.99 -5.70
N ILE A 10 6.29 -2.81 -5.99
CA ILE A 10 5.91 -2.04 -7.18
C ILE A 10 7.08 -2.06 -8.15
N ASP A 11 6.89 -2.68 -9.31
CA ASP A 11 7.85 -2.60 -10.41
C ASP A 11 7.40 -1.55 -11.42
N SER A 12 8.16 -0.46 -11.49
CA SER A 12 7.87 0.65 -12.40
C SER A 12 8.25 0.38 -13.86
N GLN A 13 9.17 -0.55 -14.11
CA GLN A 13 9.58 -0.93 -15.47
C GLN A 13 8.58 -1.92 -16.05
N ALA A 14 8.24 -2.97 -15.31
CA ALA A 14 7.23 -3.95 -15.71
C ALA A 14 5.79 -3.39 -15.59
N LYS A 15 5.61 -2.29 -14.85
CA LYS A 15 4.30 -1.70 -14.52
C LYS A 15 3.38 -2.72 -13.86
N THR A 16 3.90 -3.36 -12.83
CA THR A 16 3.21 -4.39 -12.04
C THR A 16 3.26 -4.06 -10.55
N VAL A 17 2.30 -4.60 -9.81
CA VAL A 17 2.31 -4.60 -8.35
C VAL A 17 2.06 -6.01 -7.86
N GLU A 18 2.94 -6.51 -7.00
CA GLU A 18 2.77 -7.79 -6.30
C GLU A 18 2.43 -7.55 -4.83
N VAL A 19 1.39 -8.23 -4.36
CA VAL A 19 0.94 -8.20 -2.96
C VAL A 19 1.45 -9.46 -2.28
N LEU A 20 2.27 -9.28 -1.26
CA LEU A 20 2.81 -10.35 -0.42
C LEU A 20 2.12 -10.34 0.94
N LYS A 21 1.58 -11.47 1.37
CA LYS A 21 1.02 -11.63 2.72
C LYS A 21 1.87 -12.55 3.56
N LEU A 22 2.08 -12.17 4.82
CA LEU A 22 2.78 -13.00 5.77
C LEU A 22 1.86 -14.14 6.24
N GLN A 23 2.30 -15.39 6.04
CA GLN A 23 1.67 -16.57 6.62
C GLN A 23 2.71 -17.33 7.45
N GLY A 24 2.51 -17.36 8.77
CA GLY A 24 3.51 -17.88 9.71
C GLY A 24 4.77 -17.02 9.70
N LYS A 25 5.85 -17.55 9.11
CA LYS A 25 7.17 -16.88 9.03
C LYS A 25 7.59 -16.49 7.61
N ASN A 26 6.77 -16.82 6.60
CA ASN A 26 7.10 -16.63 5.19
C ASN A 26 6.08 -15.73 4.52
N TYR A 27 6.52 -14.97 3.51
CA TYR A 27 5.63 -14.22 2.64
C TYR A 27 5.24 -15.06 1.44
N PHE A 28 3.97 -14.95 1.06
CA PHE A 28 3.42 -15.58 -0.14
C PHE A 28 2.77 -14.52 -1.01
N VAL A 29 2.87 -14.70 -2.33
CA VAL A 29 2.17 -13.84 -3.30
C VAL A 29 0.68 -14.13 -3.20
N ASP A 30 -0.08 -13.11 -2.84
CA ASP A 30 -1.54 -13.12 -2.76
C ASP A 30 -2.15 -12.67 -4.09
N ALA A 31 -1.55 -11.64 -4.73
CA ALA A 31 -1.99 -11.12 -6.01
C ALA A 31 -0.84 -10.47 -6.79
N THR A 32 -0.94 -10.52 -8.13
CA THR A 32 -0.10 -9.75 -9.05
C THR A 32 -1.00 -8.97 -9.98
N LEU A 33 -0.89 -7.64 -9.96
CA LEU A 33 -1.72 -6.73 -10.75
C LEU A 33 -0.86 -6.02 -11.80
N ALA A 34 -1.45 -5.78 -12.96
CA ALA A 34 -0.81 -5.09 -14.07
C ALA A 34 -1.82 -4.22 -14.83
N GLY A 35 -1.31 -3.28 -15.63
CA GLY A 35 -2.16 -2.41 -16.45
C GLY A 35 -3.04 -1.49 -15.60
N ASP A 36 -4.33 -1.43 -15.92
CA ASP A 36 -5.32 -0.57 -15.26
C ASP A 36 -6.03 -1.23 -14.08
N GLN A 37 -5.56 -2.40 -13.64
CA GLN A 37 -6.10 -3.07 -12.46
C GLN A 37 -5.84 -2.23 -11.20
N VAL A 38 -6.87 -2.06 -10.39
CA VAL A 38 -6.83 -1.26 -9.17
C VAL A 38 -6.55 -2.16 -7.98
N LEU A 39 -5.48 -1.87 -7.25
CA LEU A 39 -5.24 -2.44 -5.92
C LEU A 39 -5.73 -1.45 -4.87
N ALA A 40 -6.69 -1.87 -4.05
CA ALA A 40 -7.19 -1.11 -2.91
C ALA A 40 -6.67 -1.69 -1.59
N SER A 41 -6.23 -0.84 -0.66
CA SER A 41 -5.78 -1.29 0.65
C SER A 41 -6.96 -1.56 1.57
N SER A 42 -6.99 -2.77 2.15
CA SER A 42 -7.90 -3.10 3.25
C SER A 42 -7.46 -2.48 4.58
N LEU A 43 -6.15 -2.26 4.76
CA LEU A 43 -5.56 -1.68 5.98
C LEU A 43 -5.70 -0.15 6.03
N PHE A 44 -5.72 0.50 4.87
CA PHE A 44 -5.87 1.95 4.76
C PHE A 44 -7.04 2.29 3.82
N PRO A 45 -8.28 2.36 4.34
CA PRO A 45 -9.45 2.68 3.54
C PRO A 45 -9.25 3.95 2.70
N GLY A 46 -9.63 3.88 1.43
CA GLY A 46 -9.47 4.97 0.46
C GLY A 46 -8.10 5.01 -0.24
N TRP A 47 -7.12 4.22 0.20
CA TRP A 47 -5.83 4.11 -0.50
C TRP A 47 -5.93 3.12 -1.66
N GLN A 48 -5.51 3.57 -2.84
CA GLN A 48 -5.54 2.78 -4.06
C GLN A 48 -4.29 3.06 -4.91
N ILE A 49 -3.82 2.05 -5.63
CA ILE A 49 -2.76 2.18 -6.63
C ILE A 49 -3.15 1.49 -7.92
N VAL A 50 -2.72 2.07 -9.05
CA VAL A 50 -2.89 1.50 -10.40
C VAL A 50 -1.49 1.37 -11.03
N PRO A 51 -1.02 0.16 -11.36
CA PRO A 51 0.36 -0.07 -11.81
C PRO A 51 0.77 0.75 -13.05
N HIS A 52 -0.16 1.00 -13.98
CA HIS A 52 0.13 1.73 -15.21
C HIS A 52 0.07 3.26 -15.07
N ARG A 53 -0.55 3.79 -14.01
CA ARG A 53 -0.66 5.25 -13.81
C ARG A 53 0.50 5.76 -12.95
N ARG A 54 1.17 6.80 -13.44
CA ARG A 54 2.14 7.56 -12.64
C ARG A 54 1.39 8.17 -11.44
N VAL A 55 1.61 7.62 -10.25
CA VAL A 55 0.99 8.12 -9.02
C VAL A 55 1.55 9.52 -8.73
N ARG A 56 0.74 10.56 -8.89
CA ARG A 56 1.03 11.86 -8.26
C ARG A 56 0.56 11.74 -6.82
N PHE A 57 1.49 11.53 -5.91
CA PHE A 57 1.22 11.72 -4.49
C PHE A 57 1.01 13.22 -4.26
N SER A 58 -0.25 13.68 -4.27
CA SER A 58 -0.60 14.90 -3.58
C SER A 58 -0.29 14.65 -2.11
N ARG A 59 0.62 15.43 -1.51
CA ARG A 59 0.95 15.35 -0.09
C ARG A 59 -0.31 15.61 0.75
N ALA A 60 -1.09 14.57 1.04
CA ALA A 60 -2.07 14.62 2.10
C ALA A 60 -1.27 14.54 3.40
N VAL A 61 -0.97 15.71 3.96
CA VAL A 61 -0.48 15.80 5.34
C VAL A 61 -1.57 15.16 6.19
N LEU A 62 -1.29 13.99 6.75
CA LEU A 62 -2.07 13.42 7.84
C LEU A 62 -2.05 14.47 8.97
N LYS A 63 -3.08 15.31 9.05
CA LYS A 63 -3.29 16.18 10.20
C LYS A 63 -3.68 15.25 11.35
N THR A 64 -2.71 14.85 12.15
CA THR A 64 -2.96 14.26 13.47
C THR A 64 -3.74 15.28 14.30
N PRO A 65 -4.88 14.93 14.94
CA PRO A 65 -5.50 15.78 15.93
C PRO A 65 -4.73 15.63 17.25
N TYR A 66 -3.54 16.23 17.34
CA TYR A 66 -2.74 16.26 18.57
C TYR A 66 -2.67 17.68 19.17
N GLU A 67 -3.73 18.47 19.00
CA GLU A 67 -3.79 19.86 19.44
C GLU A 67 -5.05 20.14 20.30
N LYS A 68 -5.44 19.18 21.15
CA LYS A 68 -6.45 19.39 22.22
C LYS A 68 -6.19 18.58 23.49
N MET A 69 -4.93 18.33 23.84
CA MET A 69 -4.56 17.84 25.16
C MET A 69 -3.24 18.48 25.60
N GLN A 70 -3.30 19.76 25.93
CA GLN A 70 -2.41 20.34 26.94
C GLN A 70 -3.30 20.78 28.10
N PRO A 71 -2.93 20.44 29.35
CA PRO A 71 -3.66 20.89 30.54
C PRO A 71 -3.55 22.40 30.76
#